data_AF-A0A146LME7-F1
#
_entry.id   AF-A0A146LME7-F1
#
_cell.length_a   1.000
_cell.length_b   1.000
_cell.length_c   1.000
_cell.angle_alpha   90.00
_cell.angle_beta   90.00
_cell.angle_gamma   90.00
#
_symmetry.space_group_name_H-M   'P 1'
#
loop_
_entity.id
_entity.type
_entity.pdbx_description
1 polymer ?
#
loop_
_entity_poly.entity_id
_entity_poly.type
_entity_poly.pdbx_seq_one_letter_code
_entity_poly.pdbx_strand_id
1 'polypeptide(L)'
;EELMEEFADKREKLWPDLLGYQRFNMIAIKDLSEEGYVGVERRNSLDFDHSKLVLRNLSRIHAMSKVLLERGMITLLDKGKLGIATKDPTMDKWWNCLLTVLPDGMDNAWGDEWQELAEKLRNQRSVITNNIVAISEKFDKRFEVF
;
A
#
# COMPACT_ATOMS: atom_id res chain seq x y z
N GLU A 1 16.75 -5.79 11.11
CA GLU A 1 18.06 -5.92 10.45
C GLU A 1 18.80 -7.19 10.90
N GLU A 2 18.62 -7.63 12.14
CA GLU A 2 19.11 -8.93 12.66
C GLU A 2 18.91 -10.11 11.70
N LEU A 3 17.72 -10.25 11.11
CA LEU A 3 17.44 -11.31 10.13
C LEU A 3 18.32 -11.20 8.87
N MET A 4 18.63 -9.99 8.39
CA MET A 4 19.56 -9.83 7.26
C MET A 4 20.97 -10.25 7.64
N GLU A 5 21.42 -9.90 8.85
CA GLU A 5 22.74 -10.29 9.34
C GLU A 5 22.88 -11.81 9.45
N GLU A 6 21.84 -12.48 9.96
CA GLU A 6 21.78 -13.93 10.09
C GLU A 6 21.99 -14.65 8.75
N PHE A 7 21.33 -14.17 7.69
CA PHE A 7 21.47 -14.72 6.35
C PHE A 7 22.67 -14.15 5.57
N ALA A 8 23.57 -13.44 6.25
CA ALA A 8 24.71 -12.74 5.67
C ALA A 8 24.33 -11.85 4.46
N ASP A 9 23.12 -11.27 4.49
CA ASP A 9 22.65 -10.37 3.45
C ASP A 9 23.33 -9.01 3.59
N LYS A 10 24.39 -8.81 2.79
CA LYS A 10 25.18 -7.57 2.74
C LYS A 10 24.64 -6.53 1.76
N ARG A 11 23.48 -6.77 1.14
CA ARG A 11 22.86 -5.78 0.25
C ARG A 11 22.37 -4.59 1.08
N GLU A 12 22.48 -3.38 0.51
CA GLU A 12 22.04 -2.14 1.15
C GLU A 12 20.58 -2.20 1.60
N LYS A 13 20.28 -1.44 2.66
CA LYS A 13 18.91 -1.18 3.13
C LYS A 13 18.29 -0.05 2.30
N LEU A 14 16.99 -0.16 2.04
CA LEU A 14 16.20 0.90 1.37
C LEU A 14 15.28 1.65 2.34
N TRP A 15 15.58 1.57 3.63
CA TRP A 15 14.83 2.24 4.68
C TRP A 15 15.79 2.98 5.60
N PRO A 16 15.34 4.08 6.22
CA PRO A 16 16.12 4.80 7.21
C PRO A 16 16.34 3.97 8.47
N ASP A 17 17.35 4.36 9.26
CA ASP A 17 17.55 3.81 10.59
C ASP A 17 16.35 4.09 11.50
N LEU A 18 15.90 3.06 12.22
CA LEU A 18 14.92 3.21 13.28
C LEU A 18 15.61 3.79 14.52
N LEU A 19 15.26 5.02 14.89
CA LEU A 19 15.79 5.70 16.07
C LEU A 19 14.99 5.35 17.33
N GLY A 20 13.71 5.03 17.18
CA GLY A 20 12.86 4.61 18.28
C GLY A 20 11.44 4.30 17.83
N TYR A 21 10.71 3.54 18.64
CA TYR A 21 9.29 3.29 18.40
C TYR A 21 8.52 3.15 19.70
N GLN A 22 7.26 3.59 19.67
CA GLN A 22 6.27 3.30 20.69
C GLN A 22 5.04 2.72 20.00
N ARG A 23 4.69 1.49 20.38
CA ARG A 23 3.61 0.74 19.74
C ARG A 23 2.32 1.57 19.65
N PHE A 24 1.77 1.66 18.43
CA PHE A 24 0.56 2.42 18.10
C PHE A 24 0.59 3.93 18.37
N ASN A 25 1.74 4.51 18.73
CA ASN A 25 1.83 5.93 19.06
C ASN A 25 2.91 6.67 18.24
N MET A 26 4.06 6.05 18.02
CA MET A 26 5.22 6.75 17.45
C MET A 26 6.16 5.81 16.73
N ILE A 27 6.68 6.26 15.60
CA ILE A 27 7.88 5.72 14.96
C ILE A 27 8.79 6.90 14.69
N ALA A 28 10.02 6.83 15.18
CA ALA A 28 11.08 7.81 14.93
C ALA A 28 12.14 7.16 14.05
N ILE A 29 12.39 7.75 12.89
CA ILE A 29 13.34 7.26 11.88
C ILE A 29 14.31 8.38 11.51
N LYS A 30 15.52 8.00 11.08
CA LYS A 30 16.56 8.93 10.63
C LYS A 30 16.06 9.77 9.46
N ASP A 31 16.28 11.08 9.52
CA ASP A 31 16.08 11.95 8.37
C ASP A 31 17.18 11.69 7.33
N LEU A 32 16.76 11.36 6.11
CA LEU A 32 17.64 11.05 4.99
C LEU A 32 17.98 12.28 4.15
N SER A 33 17.42 13.46 4.46
CA SER A 33 17.69 14.70 3.73
C SER A 33 19.17 15.10 3.81
N GLU A 34 19.82 14.87 4.95
CA GLU A 34 21.25 15.12 5.16
C GLU A 34 22.15 14.18 4.34
N GLU A 35 21.62 13.03 3.91
CA GLU A 35 22.30 12.07 3.03
C GLU A 35 22.03 12.35 1.54
N GLY A 36 21.32 13.44 1.23
CA GLY A 36 21.01 13.86 -0.14
C GLY A 36 19.80 13.16 -0.76
N TYR A 37 19.04 12.37 0.01
CA TYR A 37 17.78 11.82 -0.47
C TYR A 37 16.72 12.92 -0.55
N VAL A 38 15.95 12.91 -1.64
CA VAL A 38 14.90 13.89 -1.90
C VAL A 38 13.56 13.20 -2.11
N GLY A 39 12.49 13.86 -1.66
CA GLY A 39 11.15 13.44 -2.02
C GLY A 39 10.93 13.63 -3.52
N VAL A 40 10.66 12.55 -4.24
CA VAL A 40 10.31 12.60 -5.67
C VAL A 40 8.83 12.92 -5.86
N GLU A 41 8.49 13.62 -6.95
CA GLU A 41 7.09 13.85 -7.31
C GLU A 41 6.39 12.52 -7.60
N ARG A 42 5.47 12.13 -6.72
CA ARG A 42 4.81 10.80 -6.77
C ARG A 42 3.97 10.55 -8.02
N ARG A 43 3.63 11.61 -8.78
CA ARG A 43 2.94 11.50 -10.06
C ARG A 43 3.88 11.06 -11.19
N ASN A 44 5.18 11.27 -11.02
CA ASN A 44 6.16 10.72 -11.93
C ASN A 44 6.34 9.23 -11.61
N SER A 45 6.19 8.38 -12.62
CA SER A 45 6.52 6.97 -12.47
C SER A 45 8.01 6.78 -12.21
N LEU A 46 8.36 5.68 -11.57
CA LEU A 46 9.76 5.26 -11.45
C LEU A 46 10.30 4.92 -12.84
N ASP A 47 11.56 5.28 -13.10
CA ASP A 47 12.26 4.72 -14.26
C ASP A 47 12.53 3.22 -14.06
N PHE A 48 13.07 2.59 -15.09
CA PHE A 48 13.30 1.14 -15.10
C PHE A 48 14.23 0.67 -13.99
N ASP A 49 15.32 1.41 -13.72
CA ASP A 49 16.33 1.00 -12.74
C ASP A 49 15.78 1.13 -11.32
N HIS A 50 15.08 2.22 -11.03
CA HIS A 50 14.41 2.41 -9.74
C HIS A 50 13.28 1.39 -9.54
N SER A 51 12.51 1.07 -10.58
CA SER A 51 11.48 0.02 -10.53
C SER A 51 12.07 -1.34 -10.19
N LYS A 52 13.19 -1.70 -10.84
CA LYS A 52 13.90 -2.95 -10.59
C LYS A 52 14.46 -3.02 -9.17
N LEU A 53 14.99 -1.90 -8.67
CA LEU A 53 15.47 -1.78 -7.29
C LEU A 53 14.33 -2.01 -6.28
N VAL A 54 13.17 -1.36 -6.48
CA VAL A 54 11.99 -1.52 -5.62
C VAL A 54 11.49 -2.95 -5.63
N LEU A 55 11.28 -3.56 -6.81
CA LEU A 55 10.76 -4.93 -6.91
C LEU A 55 11.67 -5.96 -6.24
N ARG A 56 13.00 -5.81 -6.38
CA ARG A 56 13.97 -6.66 -5.67
C ARG A 56 13.82 -6.55 -4.17
N ASN A 57 13.65 -5.34 -3.63
CA ASN A 57 13.53 -5.16 -2.19
C ASN A 57 12.17 -5.60 -1.64
N LEU A 58 11.08 -5.42 -2.39
CA LEU A 58 9.79 -6.02 -2.05
C LEU A 58 9.89 -7.54 -1.97
N SER A 59 10.57 -8.20 -2.93
CA SER A 59 10.79 -9.65 -2.87
C SER A 59 11.63 -10.08 -1.66
N ARG A 60 12.61 -9.27 -1.24
CA ARG A 60 13.40 -9.52 -0.01
C ARG A 60 12.53 -9.44 1.24
N ILE A 61 11.75 -8.37 1.41
CA ILE A 61 10.83 -8.20 2.54
C ILE A 61 9.80 -9.34 2.56
N HIS A 62 9.27 -9.72 1.39
CA HIS A 62 8.35 -10.84 1.24
C HIS A 62 8.98 -12.15 1.75
N ALA A 63 10.18 -12.51 1.30
CA ALA A 63 10.90 -13.70 1.76
C ALA A 63 11.23 -13.65 3.28
N MET A 64 11.65 -12.49 3.78
CA MET A 64 11.96 -12.30 5.20
C MET A 64 10.73 -12.47 6.09
N SER A 65 9.57 -11.95 5.66
CA SER A 65 8.32 -12.09 6.42
C SER A 65 7.92 -13.56 6.61
N LYS A 66 8.27 -14.45 5.66
CA LYS A 66 8.07 -15.89 5.81
C LYS A 66 8.83 -16.45 7.01
N VAL A 67 10.11 -16.12 7.10
CA VAL A 67 10.95 -16.58 8.22
C VAL A 67 10.44 -16.03 9.54
N LEU A 68 9.97 -14.77 9.57
CA LEU A 68 9.37 -14.18 10.77
C LEU A 68 8.04 -14.86 11.17
N LEU A 69 7.21 -15.24 10.19
CA LEU A 69 5.98 -16.01 10.42
C LEU A 69 6.28 -17.39 11.00
N GLU A 70 7.22 -18.14 10.39
CA GLU A 70 7.65 -19.47 10.85
C GLU A 70 8.19 -19.44 12.28
N ARG A 71 8.82 -18.33 12.68
CA ARG A 71 9.35 -18.11 14.04
C ARG A 71 8.31 -17.56 15.02
N GLY A 72 7.09 -17.24 14.57
CA GLY A 72 6.05 -16.65 15.40
C GLY A 72 6.35 -15.22 15.87
N MET A 73 7.31 -14.52 15.25
CA MET A 73 7.59 -13.12 15.53
C MET A 73 6.54 -12.18 14.95
N ILE A 74 5.91 -12.61 13.86
CA ILE A 74 4.69 -12.03 13.32
C ILE A 74 3.67 -13.14 13.11
N THR A 75 2.40 -12.77 13.00
CA THR A 75 1.28 -13.69 12.81
C THR A 75 0.50 -13.34 11.54
N LEU A 76 -0.39 -14.22 11.13
CA LEU A 76 -1.32 -13.94 10.02
C LEU A 76 -2.23 -12.72 10.30
N LEU A 77 -2.41 -12.34 11.57
CA LEU A 77 -3.16 -11.13 11.93
C LEU A 77 -2.39 -9.85 11.61
N ASP A 78 -1.06 -9.90 11.61
CA ASP A 78 -0.19 -8.76 11.30
C ASP A 78 -0.15 -8.42 9.80
N LYS A 79 -0.64 -9.33 8.94
CA LYS A 79 -0.89 -9.06 7.51
C LYS A 79 -1.82 -7.86 7.31
N GLY A 80 -2.67 -7.56 8.29
CA GLY A 80 -3.66 -6.50 8.23
C GLY A 80 -4.74 -6.76 7.18
N LYS A 81 -5.61 -5.78 7.01
CA LYS A 81 -6.59 -5.74 5.93
C LYS A 81 -6.19 -4.64 4.96
N LEU A 82 -6.52 -4.80 3.68
CA LEU A 82 -6.43 -3.70 2.73
C LEU A 82 -7.32 -2.57 3.26
N GLY A 83 -6.72 -1.44 3.64
CA GLY A 83 -7.41 -0.39 4.39
C GLY A 83 -8.64 0.17 3.68
N ILE A 84 -8.63 0.22 2.34
CA ILE A 84 -9.79 0.65 1.53
C ILE A 84 -10.92 -0.37 1.45
N ALA A 85 -10.67 -1.60 1.91
CA ALA A 85 -11.57 -2.75 1.87
C ALA A 85 -12.04 -3.12 3.28
N THR A 86 -12.51 -2.12 4.02
CA THR A 86 -13.04 -2.28 5.37
C THR A 86 -14.48 -1.76 5.45
N LYS A 87 -15.28 -2.40 6.32
CA LYS A 87 -16.65 -1.97 6.65
C LYS A 87 -16.65 -1.07 7.88
N ASP A 88 -15.81 -0.05 7.87
CA ASP A 88 -15.78 0.95 8.94
C ASP A 88 -16.39 2.28 8.46
N PRO A 89 -17.00 3.07 9.37
CA PRO A 89 -17.71 4.29 8.99
C PRO A 89 -16.84 5.34 8.30
N THR A 90 -15.52 5.33 8.53
CA THR A 90 -14.59 6.26 7.89
C THR A 90 -14.44 5.90 6.42
N MET A 91 -14.25 4.61 6.12
CA MET A 91 -14.08 4.14 4.76
C MET A 91 -15.38 4.23 3.95
N ASP A 92 -16.53 3.96 4.56
CA ASP A 92 -17.84 4.17 3.90
C ASP A 92 -18.04 5.64 3.50
N LYS A 93 -17.70 6.58 4.39
CA LYS A 93 -17.74 8.01 4.06
C LYS A 93 -16.75 8.37 2.95
N TRP A 94 -15.54 7.80 2.99
CA TRP A 94 -14.52 8.04 1.98
C TRP A 94 -14.98 7.59 0.58
N TRP A 95 -15.53 6.37 0.46
CA TRP A 95 -16.09 5.86 -0.80
C TRP A 95 -17.26 6.70 -1.30
N ASN A 96 -18.18 7.09 -0.41
CA ASN A 96 -19.28 7.99 -0.77
C ASN A 96 -18.79 9.34 -1.29
N CYS A 97 -17.76 9.92 -0.65
CA CYS A 97 -17.14 11.17 -1.09
C CYS A 97 -16.51 11.00 -2.48
N LEU A 98 -15.69 9.97 -2.66
CA LEU A 98 -15.03 9.69 -3.94
C LEU A 98 -16.06 9.51 -5.08
N LEU A 99 -17.10 8.70 -4.86
CA LEU A 99 -18.17 8.46 -5.84
C LEU A 99 -19.20 9.61 -5.97
N THR A 100 -18.97 10.72 -5.26
CA THR A 100 -19.65 11.99 -5.53
C THR A 100 -18.74 12.90 -6.35
N VAL A 101 -17.56 13.19 -5.79
CA VAL A 101 -16.68 14.25 -6.30
C VAL A 101 -16.02 13.86 -7.61
N LEU A 102 -15.61 12.60 -7.77
CA LEU A 102 -14.94 12.16 -8.99
C LEU A 102 -15.87 12.20 -10.22
N PRO A 103 -17.07 11.58 -10.20
CA PRO A 103 -18.00 11.70 -11.32
C PRO A 103 -18.36 13.14 -11.67
N ASP A 104 -18.53 14.01 -10.67
CA ASP A 104 -18.83 15.43 -10.91
C ASP A 104 -17.65 16.14 -11.58
N GLY A 105 -16.41 15.84 -11.18
CA GLY A 105 -15.22 16.34 -11.87
C GLY A 105 -15.13 15.86 -13.32
N MET A 106 -15.52 14.61 -13.57
CA MET A 106 -15.50 14.02 -14.91
C MET A 106 -16.48 14.73 -15.84
N ASP A 107 -17.73 14.92 -15.41
CA ASP A 107 -18.76 15.58 -16.22
C ASP A 107 -18.43 17.04 -16.52
N ASN A 108 -17.83 17.74 -15.56
CA ASN A 108 -17.65 19.19 -15.66
C ASN A 108 -16.30 19.61 -16.27
N ALA A 109 -15.31 18.72 -16.33
CA ALA A 109 -13.94 19.12 -16.69
C ALA A 109 -13.18 18.15 -17.60
N TRP A 110 -13.62 16.92 -17.81
CA TRP A 110 -12.77 15.89 -18.45
C TRP A 110 -13.17 15.55 -19.89
N GLY A 111 -14.33 16.00 -20.37
CA GLY A 111 -14.83 15.76 -21.73
C GLY A 111 -15.97 14.75 -21.80
N ASP A 112 -16.73 14.77 -22.90
CA ASP A 112 -17.93 13.96 -23.08
C ASP A 112 -17.64 12.44 -23.06
N GLU A 113 -16.43 12.02 -23.46
CA GLU A 113 -16.02 10.62 -23.47
C GLU A 113 -15.98 9.98 -22.06
N TRP A 114 -15.99 10.78 -21.00
CA TRP A 114 -15.96 10.31 -19.61
C TRP A 114 -17.35 10.19 -18.96
N GLN A 115 -18.40 10.73 -19.58
CA GLN A 115 -19.74 10.78 -18.99
C GLN A 115 -20.30 9.38 -18.69
N GLU A 116 -20.07 8.42 -19.60
CA GLU A 116 -20.50 7.03 -19.39
C GLU A 116 -19.83 6.41 -18.16
N LEU A 117 -18.54 6.69 -17.94
CA LEU A 117 -17.82 6.19 -16.77
C LEU A 117 -18.26 6.92 -15.49
N ALA A 118 -18.54 8.21 -15.56
CA ALA A 118 -19.06 8.99 -14.44
C ALA A 118 -20.40 8.42 -13.95
N GLU A 119 -21.33 8.11 -14.87
CA GLU A 119 -22.60 7.47 -14.53
C GLU A 119 -22.41 6.09 -13.90
N LYS A 120 -21.53 5.25 -14.47
CA LYS A 120 -21.19 3.94 -13.90
C LYS A 120 -20.68 4.05 -12.47
N LEU A 121 -19.81 5.02 -12.18
CA LEU A 121 -19.26 5.26 -10.84
C LEU A 121 -20.35 5.70 -9.85
N ARG A 122 -21.26 6.60 -10.24
CA ARG A 122 -22.39 7.00 -9.39
C ARG A 122 -23.25 5.81 -8.98
N ASN A 123 -23.50 4.90 -9.93
CA ASN A 123 -24.29 3.69 -9.70
C ASN A 123 -23.61 2.67 -8.75
N GLN A 124 -22.31 2.83 -8.44
CA GLN A 124 -21.62 1.97 -7.47
C GLN A 124 -21.79 2.40 -6.01
N ARG A 125 -22.35 3.59 -5.72
CA ARG A 125 -22.31 4.19 -4.38
C ARG A 125 -22.84 3.28 -3.25
N SER A 126 -23.91 2.53 -3.50
CA SER A 126 -24.53 1.65 -2.50
C SER A 126 -23.87 0.26 -2.40
N VAL A 127 -23.04 -0.11 -3.37
CA VAL A 127 -22.49 -1.48 -3.47
C VAL A 127 -20.96 -1.53 -3.38
N ILE A 128 -20.27 -0.40 -3.56
CA ILE A 128 -18.81 -0.34 -3.69
C ILE A 128 -18.09 -0.93 -2.48
N THR A 129 -18.51 -0.61 -1.26
CA THR A 129 -17.87 -1.13 -0.04
C THR A 129 -17.96 -2.65 -0.01
N ASN A 130 -19.14 -3.21 -0.26
CA ASN A 130 -19.33 -4.66 -0.27
C ASN A 130 -18.53 -5.33 -1.39
N ASN A 131 -18.48 -4.73 -2.58
CA ASN A 131 -17.75 -5.24 -3.72
C ASN A 131 -16.24 -5.23 -3.48
N ILE A 132 -15.68 -4.13 -2.98
CA ILE A 132 -14.25 -3.99 -2.68
C ILE A 132 -13.84 -4.96 -1.56
N VAL A 133 -14.65 -5.11 -0.51
CA VAL A 133 -14.40 -6.10 0.54
C VAL A 133 -14.37 -7.52 -0.05
N ALA A 134 -15.38 -7.89 -0.85
CA ALA A 134 -15.43 -9.21 -1.46
C ALA A 134 -14.26 -9.48 -2.43
N ILE A 135 -13.81 -8.47 -3.18
CA ILE A 135 -12.64 -8.56 -4.05
C ILE A 135 -11.36 -8.73 -3.22
N SER A 136 -11.23 -8.00 -2.12
CA SER A 136 -10.06 -8.09 -1.24
C SER A 136 -9.88 -9.47 -0.59
N GLU A 137 -10.94 -10.26 -0.51
CA GLU A 137 -10.92 -11.65 -0.06
C GLU A 137 -10.62 -12.64 -1.20
N LYS A 138 -10.90 -12.24 -2.45
CA LYS A 138 -10.80 -13.04 -3.68
C LYS A 138 -9.67 -12.52 -4.58
N PHE A 139 -8.45 -12.55 -4.06
CA PHE A 139 -7.26 -12.19 -4.83
C PHE A 139 -6.38 -13.42 -5.12
N ASP A 140 -5.43 -13.22 -6.02
CA ASP A 140 -4.46 -14.23 -6.40
C ASP A 140 -3.53 -14.58 -5.23
N LYS A 141 -3.62 -15.82 -4.75
CA LYS A 141 -2.86 -16.31 -3.60
C LYS A 141 -1.45 -16.83 -3.96
N ARG A 142 -1.04 -16.78 -5.23
CA ARG A 142 0.29 -17.26 -5.66
C ARG A 142 1.45 -16.57 -4.95
N PHE A 143 1.23 -15.33 -4.52
CA PHE A 143 2.21 -14.51 -3.78
C PHE A 143 1.83 -14.34 -2.32
N GLU A 144 1.00 -15.23 -1.75
CA GLU A 144 0.84 -15.29 -0.30
C GLU A 144 2.06 -15.94 0.33
N VAL A 145 2.54 -15.32 1.40
CA VAL A 145 3.55 -15.90 2.27
C VAL A 145 2.83 -16.92 3.16
N PHE A 146 3.05 -18.21 2.90
CA PHE A 146 2.59 -19.34 3.74
C PHE A 146 3.62 -19.68 4.80
#